data_AF-A0A6X8K585-F1
#
_entry.id   AF-A0A6X8K585-F1
#
_cell.length_a   1.000
_cell.length_b   1.000
_cell.length_c   1.000
_cell.angle_alpha   90.00
_cell.angle_beta   90.00
_cell.angle_gamma   90.00
#
_symmetry.space_group_name_H-M   'P 1'
#
loop_
_entity.id
_entity.type
_entity.pdbx_description
1 polymer ?
#
loop_
_entity_poly.entity_id
_entity_poly.type
_entity_poly.pdbx_seq_one_letter_code
_entity_poly.pdbx_strand_id
1 'polypeptide(L)'
;MTKHDFVSFVSGELRQGAVRFSLAFNSKGEIVLHWTNKAGIRVWRILSGNRGKKPSKANLERMSNFRRWLFDARQGMEGYTQQPEQSNLS
;
A
#
# COMPACT_ATOMS: atom_id res chain seq x y z
N MET A 1 -8.84 -8.60 -7.93
CA MET A 1 -8.75 -7.15 -7.73
C MET A 1 -8.05 -6.56 -8.95
N THR A 2 -8.65 -5.58 -9.61
CA THR A 2 -8.06 -4.90 -10.76
C THR A 2 -7.14 -3.75 -10.31
N LYS A 3 -6.39 -3.15 -11.25
CA LYS A 3 -5.60 -1.93 -10.99
C LYS A 3 -6.50 -0.79 -10.49
N HIS A 4 -7.64 -0.59 -11.15
CA HIS A 4 -8.59 0.46 -10.82
C HIS A 4 -9.10 0.30 -9.39
N ASP A 5 -9.57 -0.89 -9.01
CA ASP A 5 -10.07 -1.15 -7.65
C ASP A 5 -9.01 -0.86 -6.58
N PHE A 6 -7.76 -1.28 -6.83
CA PHE A 6 -6.66 -1.11 -5.91
C PHE A 6 -6.31 0.36 -5.70
N VAL A 7 -6.13 1.11 -6.81
CA VAL A 7 -5.82 2.53 -6.75
C VAL A 7 -6.96 3.31 -6.11
N SER A 8 -8.22 3.05 -6.52
CA SER A 8 -9.41 3.69 -5.93
C SER A 8 -9.51 3.44 -4.42
N PHE A 9 -9.21 2.22 -3.96
CA PHE A 9 -9.16 1.90 -2.54
C PHE A 9 -8.08 2.71 -1.81
N VAL A 10 -6.83 2.66 -2.29
CA VAL A 10 -5.70 3.36 -1.65
C VAL A 10 -5.95 4.87 -1.60
N SER A 11 -6.39 5.47 -2.72
CA SER A 11 -6.75 6.89 -2.77
C SER A 11 -7.92 7.25 -1.83
N GLY A 12 -8.88 6.33 -1.64
CA GLY A 12 -9.98 6.50 -0.69
C GLY A 12 -9.51 6.54 0.76
N GLU A 13 -8.62 5.64 1.16
CA GLU A 13 -8.01 5.63 2.50
C GLU A 13 -7.14 6.88 2.72
N LEU A 14 -6.36 7.29 1.72
CA LEU A 14 -5.53 8.49 1.76
C LEU A 14 -6.37 9.75 1.99
N ARG A 15 -7.49 9.92 1.28
CA ARG A 15 -8.43 11.04 1.50
C ARG A 15 -9.00 11.06 2.92
N GLN A 16 -9.03 9.92 3.60
CA GLN A 16 -9.45 9.81 4.99
C GLN A 16 -8.31 10.10 5.99
N GLY A 17 -7.09 10.36 5.53
CA GLY A 17 -5.92 10.66 6.37
C GLY A 17 -5.02 9.46 6.63
N ALA A 18 -5.14 8.36 5.86
CA ALA A 18 -4.22 7.24 5.94
C ALA A 18 -2.82 7.60 5.41
N VAL A 19 -1.78 6.97 5.97
CA VAL A 19 -0.38 7.15 5.56
C VAL A 19 0.39 5.83 5.59
N ARG A 20 1.65 5.85 5.10
CA ARG A 20 2.64 4.75 5.27
C ARG A 20 2.19 3.39 4.72
N PHE A 21 1.57 3.39 3.54
CA PHE A 21 1.17 2.16 2.85
C PHE A 21 2.39 1.28 2.52
N SER A 22 2.28 -0.03 2.79
CA SER A 22 3.33 -1.01 2.50
C SER A 22 2.73 -2.39 2.17
N LEU A 23 3.43 -3.15 1.33
CA LEU A 23 3.04 -4.50 0.91
C LEU A 23 4.02 -5.54 1.47
N ALA A 24 3.49 -6.65 1.95
CA ALA A 24 4.29 -7.76 2.46
C ALA A 24 3.62 -9.12 2.13
N PHE A 25 4.41 -10.19 2.23
CA PHE A 25 3.85 -11.54 2.36
C PHE A 25 3.72 -11.87 3.85
N ASN A 26 2.60 -12.47 4.25
CA ASN A 26 2.48 -13.06 5.59
C ASN A 26 3.07 -14.50 5.62
N SER A 27 3.02 -15.15 6.78
CA SER A 27 3.53 -16.52 6.97
C SER A 27 2.80 -17.60 6.15
N LYS A 28 1.63 -17.28 5.57
CA LYS A 28 0.88 -18.15 4.64
C LYS A 28 1.21 -17.85 3.18
N GLY A 29 2.07 -16.89 2.88
CA GLY A 29 2.37 -16.45 1.51
C GLY A 29 1.26 -15.63 0.85
N GLU A 30 0.32 -15.10 1.64
CA GLU A 30 -0.72 -14.18 1.19
C GLU A 30 -0.14 -12.77 1.07
N ILE A 31 -0.64 -11.99 0.11
CA ILE A 31 -0.24 -10.60 -0.04
C ILE A 31 -1.08 -9.76 0.91
N VAL A 32 -0.41 -9.00 1.77
CA VAL A 32 -1.03 -8.09 2.73
C VAL A 32 -0.61 -6.66 2.44
N LEU A 33 -1.59 -5.76 2.39
CA LEU A 33 -1.37 -4.31 2.41
C LEU A 33 -1.54 -3.81 3.84
N HIS A 34 -0.59 -3.04 4.34
CA HIS A 34 -0.64 -2.39 5.64
C HIS A 34 -0.59 -0.87 5.47
N TRP A 35 -1.28 -0.12 6.32
CA TRP A 35 -1.19 1.34 6.40
C TRP A 35 -1.48 1.82 7.82
N THR A 36 -1.15 3.08 8.10
CA THR A 36 -1.54 3.77 9.33
C THR A 36 -2.78 4.59 9.02
N ASN A 37 -3.88 4.39 9.73
CA ASN A 37 -5.10 5.18 9.54
C ASN A 37 -4.99 6.58 10.20
N LYS A 38 -6.02 7.41 10.06
CA LYS A 38 -6.08 8.75 10.66
C LYS A 38 -5.88 8.78 12.17
N ALA A 39 -6.27 7.71 12.87
CA ALA A 39 -6.11 7.57 14.32
C ALA A 39 -4.70 7.12 14.74
N GLY A 40 -3.74 7.00 13.80
CA GLY A 40 -2.39 6.53 14.09
C GLY A 40 -2.28 5.00 14.24
N ILE A 41 -3.36 4.25 14.00
CA ILE A 41 -3.40 2.80 14.19
C ILE A 41 -2.97 2.10 12.89
N ARG A 42 -2.09 1.10 13.01
CA ARG A 42 -1.71 0.24 11.89
C ARG A 42 -2.85 -0.74 11.60
N VAL A 43 -3.38 -0.68 10.40
CA VAL A 43 -4.42 -1.56 9.87
C VAL A 43 -3.90 -2.32 8.65
N TRP A 44 -4.62 -3.36 8.22
CA TRP A 44 -4.21 -4.20 7.10
C TRP A 44 -5.40 -4.80 6.34
N ARG A 45 -5.12 -5.25 5.10
CA ARG A 45 -6.06 -6.02 4.27
C ARG A 45 -5.32 -7.11 3.49
N ILE A 46 -5.89 -8.32 3.45
CA ILE A 46 -5.42 -9.39 2.55
C ILE A 46 -5.90 -9.08 1.14
N LEU A 47 -4.97 -9.06 0.18
CA LEU A 47 -5.24 -8.77 -1.23
C LEU A 47 -5.33 -10.03 -2.09
N SER A 48 -4.67 -11.10 -1.66
CA SER A 48 -4.75 -12.40 -2.31
C SER A 48 -4.60 -13.52 -1.30
N GLY A 49 -5.41 -14.57 -1.46
CA GLY A 49 -5.18 -15.84 -0.77
C GLY A 49 -3.95 -16.56 -1.32
N ASN A 50 -3.54 -17.60 -0.61
CA ASN A 50 -2.49 -18.52 -1.02
C ASN A 50 -2.78 -19.92 -0.49
N ARG A 51 -2.41 -20.96 -1.24
CA ARG A 51 -2.44 -22.34 -0.75
C ARG A 51 -1.01 -22.77 -0.41
N GLY A 52 -0.79 -23.18 0.83
CA GLY A 52 0.53 -23.59 1.34
C GLY A 52 1.23 -22.52 2.18
N LYS A 53 2.50 -22.76 2.53
CA LYS A 53 3.28 -21.92 3.46
C LYS A 53 4.21 -20.91 2.78
N LYS A 54 4.33 -20.96 1.45
CA LYS A 54 5.20 -20.08 0.64
C LYS A 54 4.37 -19.35 -0.42
N PRO A 55 4.74 -18.11 -0.80
CA PRO A 55 4.08 -17.42 -1.90
C PRO A 55 4.10 -18.26 -3.19
N SER A 56 2.94 -18.46 -3.80
CA SER A 56 2.85 -19.05 -5.14
C SER A 56 3.47 -18.15 -6.21
N LYS A 57 3.85 -18.72 -7.36
CA LYS A 57 4.32 -17.95 -8.53
C LYS A 57 3.35 -16.84 -8.91
N ALA A 58 2.05 -17.14 -8.95
CA ALA A 58 1.01 -16.15 -9.20
C ALA A 58 0.98 -15.02 -8.17
N ASN A 59 1.27 -15.30 -6.90
CA ASN A 59 1.37 -14.25 -5.88
C ASN A 59 2.67 -13.44 -5.97
N LEU A 60 3.78 -14.02 -6.42
CA LEU A 60 5.00 -13.26 -6.73
C LEU A 60 4.75 -12.25 -7.87
N GLU A 61 4.07 -12.68 -8.93
CA GLU A 61 3.69 -11.81 -10.06
C GLU A 61 2.70 -10.72 -9.62
N ARG A 62 1.67 -11.08 -8.84
CA ARG A 62 0.73 -10.10 -8.27
C ARG A 62 1.42 -9.09 -7.36
N MET A 63 2.39 -9.51 -6.55
CA MET A 63 3.16 -8.60 -5.69
C MET A 63 3.86 -7.52 -6.51
N SER A 64 4.50 -7.88 -7.63
CA SER A 64 5.11 -6.91 -8.54
C SER A 64 4.08 -5.92 -9.11
N ASN A 65 2.89 -6.41 -9.50
CA ASN A 65 1.81 -5.54 -9.96
C ASN A 65 1.31 -4.59 -8.86
N PHE A 66 1.03 -5.09 -7.65
CA PHE A 66 0.58 -4.25 -6.54
C PHE A 66 1.61 -3.20 -6.13
N ARG A 67 2.91 -3.53 -6.16
CA ARG A 67 3.98 -2.54 -5.90
C ARG A 67 3.95 -1.41 -6.92
N ARG A 68 3.82 -1.74 -8.21
CA ARG A 68 3.68 -0.72 -9.27
C ARG A 68 2.41 0.11 -9.08
N TRP A 69 1.28 -0.52 -8.79
CA TRP A 69 0.02 0.23 -8.60
C TRP A 69 0.03 1.09 -7.34
N LEU A 70 0.72 0.66 -6.28
CA LEU A 70 0.93 1.47 -5.08
C LEU A 70 1.81 2.69 -5.38
N PHE A 71 2.81 2.54 -6.24
CA PHE A 71 3.58 3.67 -6.74
C PHE A 71 2.71 4.62 -7.59
N ASP A 72 1.91 4.09 -8.53
CA ASP A 72 1.00 4.88 -9.36
C ASP A 72 -0.01 5.68 -8.51
N ALA A 73 -0.57 5.05 -7.47
CA ALA A 73 -1.48 5.70 -6.53
C ALA A 73 -0.82 6.88 -5.76
N ARG A 74 0.51 6.90 -5.67
CA ARG A 74 1.29 8.01 -5.08
C ARG A 74 1.67 9.07 -6.10
N GLN A 75 1.92 8.70 -7.36
CA GLN A 75 2.30 9.64 -8.42
C GLN A 75 1.12 10.47 -8.93
N GLY A 76 -0.11 9.94 -8.88
CA GLY A 76 -1.32 10.76 -9.02
C GLY A 76 -1.53 11.78 -7.88
N MET A 77 -0.54 11.97 -7.01
CA MET A 77 -0.57 12.79 -5.81
C MET A 77 0.74 13.56 -5.55
N GLU A 78 1.45 14.07 -6.58
CA GLU A 78 2.68 14.88 -6.39
C GLU A 78 2.53 16.11 -5.44
N GLY A 79 1.35 16.40 -4.89
CA GLY A 79 1.16 17.37 -3.80
C GLY A 79 1.33 16.87 -2.35
N TYR A 80 1.58 15.58 -2.09
CA TYR A 80 1.67 15.02 -0.72
C TYR A 80 3.01 14.36 -0.39
N THR A 81 4.07 14.68 -1.12
CA THR A 81 5.40 14.50 -0.55
C THR A 81 5.55 15.61 0.47
N GLN A 82 5.48 15.30 1.77
CA GLN A 82 6.09 16.17 2.77
C GLN A 82 7.56 16.31 2.35
N GLN A 83 7.88 17.41 1.67
CA GLN A 83 9.23 17.93 1.72
C GLN A 83 9.53 18.08 3.22
N PRO A 84 10.67 17.56 3.73
CA PRO A 84 11.08 17.96 5.06
C PRO A 84 11.11 19.48 5.06
N GLU A 85 10.30 20.11 5.91
CA GLU A 85 10.44 21.53 6.20
C GLU A 85 11.92 21.75 6.48
N GLN A 86 12.60 22.43 5.56
CA GLN A 86 13.83 23.11 5.89
C GLN A 86 13.41 24.17 6.90
N SER A 87 13.49 23.79 8.17
CA SER A 87 13.37 24.67 9.31
C SER A 87 14.32 25.83 9.06
N ASN A 88 13.72 27.00 8.77
CA ASN A 88 14.40 28.28 8.83
C ASN A 88 15.00 28.40 10.23
N LEU A 89 16.31 28.19 10.32
CA LEU A 89 17.12 28.67 11.42
C LEU A 89 17.93 29.84 10.87
N SER A 90 17.41 31.02 11.19
CA SER A 90 18.10 32.28 11.52
C SER A 90 19.23 32.74 10.61
#